data_AF-A0A453MPZ3-F1
#
_entry.id   AF-A0A453MPZ3-F1
#
_cell.length_a   1.000
_cell.length_b   1.000
_cell.length_c   1.000
_cell.angle_alpha   90.00
_cell.angle_beta   90.00
_cell.angle_gamma   90.00
#
_symmetry.space_group_name_H-M   'P 1'
#
loop_
_entity.id
_entity.type
_entity.pdbx_description
1 polymer ?
#
loop_
_entity_poly.entity_id
_entity_poly.type
_entity_poly.pdbx_seq_one_letter_code
_entity_poly.pdbx_strand_id
1 'polypeptide(L)'
;KCGITGCKVRAMAMAKYCHYHILSDPNQVLYKGCGHIMIKSGAQTGKSTHNTPILKASVPSLCNVHLQRSQKMISQAYKIVGFNPPPTGQISPDFSVLVAECVRQIQARRRESRSAAAGKK
;
A
#
# COMPACT_ATOMS: atom_id res chain seq x y z
N LYS A 1 27.06 -17.58 2.22
CA LYS A 1 25.75 -17.97 1.64
C LYS A 1 24.65 -17.56 2.62
N CYS A 2 23.39 -17.46 2.20
CA CYS A 2 22.26 -17.15 3.09
C CYS A 2 22.10 -18.21 4.20
N GLY A 3 21.74 -17.79 5.40
CA GLY A 3 21.57 -18.64 6.59
C GLY A 3 20.28 -19.48 6.65
N ILE A 4 19.36 -19.28 5.70
CA ILE A 4 18.18 -20.14 5.54
C ILE A 4 18.57 -21.43 4.81
N THR A 5 18.27 -22.58 5.42
CA THR A 5 18.49 -23.91 4.84
C THR A 5 17.85 -24.03 3.47
N GLY A 6 18.60 -24.50 2.48
CA GLY A 6 18.14 -24.64 1.09
C GLY A 6 18.20 -23.36 0.24
N CYS A 7 18.50 -22.19 0.83
CA CYS A 7 18.66 -20.95 0.06
C CYS A 7 20.03 -20.90 -0.63
N LYS A 8 20.03 -20.85 -1.97
CA LYS A 8 21.27 -20.79 -2.78
C LYS A 8 21.79 -19.37 -3.01
N VAL A 9 21.05 -18.34 -2.56
CA VAL A 9 21.39 -16.93 -2.78
C VAL A 9 22.53 -16.48 -1.85
N ARG A 10 23.40 -15.60 -2.34
CA ARG A 10 24.45 -14.97 -1.53
C ARG A 10 23.82 -14.11 -0.41
N ALA A 11 24.40 -14.18 0.79
CA ALA A 11 24.01 -13.29 1.88
C ALA A 11 24.43 -11.85 1.55
N MET A 12 23.71 -10.87 2.11
CA MET A 12 24.05 -9.45 1.95
C MET A 12 25.32 -9.10 2.74
N ALA A 13 25.94 -7.96 2.41
CA ALA A 13 27.09 -7.47 3.17
C ALA A 13 26.71 -7.28 4.63
N MET A 14 27.57 -7.74 5.54
CA MET A 14 27.39 -7.64 7.00
C MET A 14 26.13 -8.34 7.56
N ALA A 15 25.45 -9.18 6.78
CA ALA A 15 24.27 -9.94 7.21
C ALA A 15 24.44 -11.45 6.98
N LYS A 16 23.74 -12.26 7.77
CA LYS A 16 23.70 -13.73 7.57
C LYS A 16 22.70 -14.14 6.49
N TYR A 17 21.82 -13.24 6.06
CA TYR A 17 20.69 -13.55 5.18
C TYR A 17 20.82 -12.84 3.83
N CYS A 18 20.23 -13.41 2.77
CA CYS A 18 20.09 -12.72 1.48
C CYS A 18 18.95 -11.70 1.56
N HIS A 19 18.81 -10.86 0.52
CA HIS A 19 17.76 -9.84 0.48
C HIS A 19 16.36 -10.44 0.73
N TYR A 20 16.01 -11.56 0.11
CA TYR A 20 14.70 -12.20 0.29
C TYR A 20 14.43 -12.72 1.71
N HIS A 21 15.48 -13.04 2.47
CA HIS A 21 15.38 -13.59 3.83
C HIS A 21 15.85 -12.60 4.91
N ILE A 22 16.11 -11.35 4.54
CA ILE A 22 16.71 -10.35 5.43
C ILE A 22 15.79 -9.99 6.62
N LEU A 23 14.48 -10.25 6.48
CA LEU A 23 13.48 -10.09 7.54
C LEU A 23 13.46 -11.24 8.55
N SER A 24 14.15 -12.35 8.28
CA SER A 24 14.38 -13.44 9.23
C SER A 24 15.54 -13.16 10.19
N ASP A 25 16.31 -12.09 9.96
CA ASP A 25 17.41 -11.69 10.83
C ASP A 25 16.86 -11.04 12.12
N PRO A 26 17.10 -11.63 13.32
CA PRO A 26 16.63 -11.04 14.57
C PRO A 26 17.28 -9.68 14.87
N ASN A 27 18.46 -9.41 14.30
CA ASN A 27 19.17 -8.14 14.45
C ASN A 27 18.85 -7.16 13.30
N GLN A 28 17.74 -7.36 12.58
CA GLN A 28 17.40 -6.53 11.43
C GLN A 28 17.03 -5.09 11.83
N VAL A 29 17.95 -4.15 11.60
CA VAL A 29 17.74 -2.72 11.87
C VAL A 29 17.39 -1.90 10.62
N LEU A 30 17.80 -2.32 9.43
CA LEU A 30 17.70 -1.53 8.19
C LEU A 30 16.41 -1.81 7.40
N TYR A 31 15.94 -3.05 7.40
CA TYR A 31 14.79 -3.50 6.61
C TYR A 31 13.52 -3.71 7.45
N LYS A 32 12.36 -3.55 6.81
CA LYS A 32 11.03 -3.94 7.31
C LYS A 32 10.23 -4.60 6.18
N GLY A 33 9.15 -5.29 6.50
CA GLY A 33 8.22 -5.81 5.49
C GLY A 33 7.42 -4.70 4.81
N CYS A 34 7.03 -4.93 3.57
CA CYS A 34 6.09 -4.07 2.86
C CYS A 34 4.73 -4.08 3.56
N GLY A 35 4.23 -2.89 3.91
CA GLY A 35 2.97 -2.68 4.64
C GLY A 35 1.71 -2.79 3.79
N HIS A 36 1.81 -3.28 2.54
CA HIS A 36 0.61 -3.55 1.74
C HIS A 36 -0.16 -4.73 2.34
N ILE A 37 -1.41 -4.47 2.71
CA ILE A 37 -2.33 -5.45 3.27
C ILE A 37 -3.03 -6.15 2.11
N MET A 38 -2.79 -7.46 1.93
CA MET A 38 -3.61 -8.27 1.03
C MET A 38 -4.93 -8.57 1.72
N ILE A 39 -6.00 -7.88 1.32
CA ILE A 39 -7.36 -8.27 1.69
C ILE A 39 -7.77 -9.35 0.69
N LYS A 40 -7.66 -10.63 1.07
CA LYS A 40 -8.30 -11.70 0.30
C LYS A 40 -9.80 -11.58 0.49
N SER A 41 -10.54 -11.35 -0.60
CA SER A 41 -11.99 -11.35 -0.62
C SER A 41 -12.49 -12.77 -0.38
N GLY A 42 -12.96 -13.03 0.84
CA GLY A 42 -13.57 -14.29 1.23
C GLY A 42 -12.68 -15.13 2.15
N ALA A 43 -13.25 -15.46 3.31
CA ALA A 43 -12.75 -16.37 4.32
C ALA A 43 -11.55 -15.90 5.17
N GLN A 44 -11.87 -15.80 6.46
CA GLN A 44 -11.00 -15.83 7.63
C GLN A 44 -9.70 -16.60 7.38
N THR A 45 -8.55 -15.97 7.64
CA THR A 45 -7.30 -16.55 8.18
C THR A 45 -6.08 -15.76 7.68
N GLY A 46 -5.52 -14.94 8.58
CA GLY A 46 -4.20 -14.32 8.45
C GLY A 46 -4.16 -13.04 7.60
N LYS A 47 -3.83 -11.91 8.23
CA LYS A 47 -3.27 -10.73 7.54
C LYS A 47 -1.93 -11.16 6.94
N SER A 48 -1.94 -11.78 5.76
CA SER A 48 -0.70 -12.11 5.06
C SER A 48 -0.14 -10.81 4.49
N THR A 49 0.74 -10.18 5.24
CA THR A 49 1.50 -9.03 4.78
C THR A 49 2.41 -9.45 3.64
N HIS A 50 2.51 -8.62 2.63
CA HIS A 50 3.46 -8.82 1.56
C HIS A 50 4.90 -8.80 2.12
N ASN A 51 5.56 -9.96 2.20
CA ASN A 51 6.86 -10.12 2.86
C ASN A 51 8.06 -9.64 2.03
N THR A 52 7.87 -8.71 1.10
CA THR A 52 9.01 -8.08 0.42
C THR A 52 9.72 -7.12 1.38
N PRO A 53 11.03 -7.28 1.60
CA PRO A 53 11.82 -6.34 2.38
C PRO A 53 11.91 -4.98 1.70
N ILE A 54 11.72 -3.93 2.48
CA ILE A 54 11.90 -2.52 2.12
C ILE A 54 12.74 -1.84 3.20
N LEU A 55 13.34 -0.68 2.92
CA LEU A 55 14.07 0.07 3.94
C LEU A 55 13.11 0.59 5.02
N LYS A 56 13.54 0.64 6.29
CA LYS A 56 12.73 1.23 7.37
C LYS A 56 12.41 2.70 7.11
N ALA A 57 13.32 3.42 6.47
CA ALA A 57 13.15 4.80 6.04
C ALA A 57 12.15 4.98 4.87
N SER A 58 11.70 3.91 4.20
CA SER A 58 10.71 4.04 3.13
C SER A 58 9.38 4.54 3.68
N VAL A 59 8.97 5.71 3.17
CA VAL A 59 7.69 6.37 3.41
C VAL A 59 7.07 6.69 2.05
N PRO A 60 5.87 6.17 1.73
CA PRO A 60 5.10 5.20 2.50
C PRO A 60 5.80 3.83 2.60
N SER A 61 5.37 3.00 3.55
CA SER A 61 5.94 1.66 3.79
C SER A 61 5.54 0.64 2.71
N LEU A 62 5.80 0.93 1.43
CA LEU A 62 5.41 0.10 0.28
C LEU A 62 6.63 -0.30 -0.54
N CYS A 63 6.63 -1.50 -1.10
CA CYS A 63 7.60 -1.87 -2.14
C CYS A 63 7.28 -1.14 -3.45
N ASN A 64 8.24 -1.08 -4.38
CA ASN A 64 8.07 -0.38 -5.67
C ASN A 64 6.79 -0.80 -6.42
N VAL A 65 6.47 -2.09 -6.43
CA VAL A 65 5.25 -2.62 -7.08
C VAL A 65 3.99 -2.02 -6.46
N HIS A 66 3.91 -1.97 -5.13
CA HIS A 66 2.75 -1.43 -4.43
C HIS A 66 2.71 0.10 -4.43
N LEU A 67 3.87 0.77 -4.40
CA LEU A 67 3.96 2.22 -4.54
C LEU A 67 3.47 2.65 -5.92
N GLN A 68 3.98 2.03 -6.98
CA GLN A 68 3.56 2.33 -8.34
C GLN A 68 2.07 2.03 -8.57
N ARG A 69 1.55 0.92 -8.02
CA ARG A 69 0.12 0.61 -8.07
C ARG A 69 -0.72 1.68 -7.36
N SER A 70 -0.31 2.09 -6.16
CA SER A 70 -1.01 3.14 -5.40
C SER A 70 -1.00 4.46 -6.15
N GLN A 71 0.14 4.85 -6.72
CA GLN A 71 0.26 6.04 -7.57
C GLN A 71 -0.67 5.96 -8.78
N LYS A 72 -0.75 4.81 -9.48
CA LYS A 72 -1.68 4.64 -10.61
C LYS A 72 -3.14 4.81 -10.18
N MET A 73 -3.55 4.22 -9.06
CA MET A 73 -4.92 4.36 -8.54
C MET A 73 -5.23 5.82 -8.19
N ILE A 74 -4.29 6.51 -7.55
CA ILE A 74 -4.39 7.94 -7.23
C ILE A 74 -4.55 8.76 -8.52
N SER A 75 -3.70 8.54 -9.52
CA SER A 75 -3.77 9.24 -10.81
C SER A 75 -5.09 8.96 -11.55
N GLN A 76 -5.64 7.76 -11.46
CA GLN A 76 -6.96 7.43 -12.02
C GLN A 76 -8.08 8.18 -11.28
N ALA A 77 -8.04 8.24 -9.96
CA ALA A 77 -9.01 9.00 -9.17
C ALA A 77 -9.01 10.48 -9.53
N TYR A 78 -7.82 11.09 -9.72
CA TYR A 78 -7.72 12.47 -10.20
C TYR A 78 -8.35 12.69 -11.57
N LYS A 79 -8.10 11.79 -12.52
CA LYS A 79 -8.71 11.87 -13.85
C LYS A 79 -10.25 11.83 -13.78
N ILE A 80 -10.82 11.01 -12.90
CA ILE A 80 -12.27 10.90 -12.73
C ILE A 80 -12.87 12.23 -12.24
N VAL A 81 -12.15 12.98 -11.40
CA VAL A 81 -12.62 14.28 -10.87
C VAL A 81 -12.13 15.47 -11.70
N GLY A 82 -11.54 15.25 -12.88
CA GLY A 82 -11.03 16.30 -13.77
C GLY A 82 -9.77 17.02 -13.26
N PHE A 83 -9.09 16.48 -12.24
CA PHE A 83 -7.84 17.03 -11.72
C PHE A 83 -6.67 16.51 -12.54
N ASN A 84 -5.82 17.40 -13.06
CA ASN A 84 -4.66 17.04 -13.86
C ASN A 84 -3.36 17.38 -13.08
N PRO A 85 -2.73 16.41 -12.39
CA PRO A 85 -1.56 16.70 -11.59
C PRO A 85 -0.35 17.11 -12.46
N PRO A 86 0.56 17.96 -11.95
CA PRO A 86 1.76 18.35 -12.67
C PRO A 86 2.65 17.15 -13.05
N PRO A 87 3.31 17.18 -14.22
CA PRO A 87 4.20 16.10 -14.69
C PRO A 87 5.41 15.84 -13.77
N THR A 88 5.79 16.82 -12.95
CA THR A 88 6.96 16.79 -12.05
C THR A 88 6.81 15.89 -10.83
N GLY A 89 5.69 15.17 -10.69
CA GLY A 89 5.53 14.14 -9.65
C GLY A 89 5.38 14.70 -8.22
N GLN A 90 5.42 16.02 -8.03
CA GLN A 90 4.93 16.67 -6.82
C GLN A 90 3.41 16.66 -6.85
N ILE A 91 2.86 15.48 -6.55
CA ILE A 91 1.46 15.36 -6.23
C ILE A 91 1.35 15.71 -4.74
N SER A 92 1.30 17.01 -4.44
CA SER A 92 0.54 17.46 -3.27
C SER A 92 -0.78 17.99 -3.83
N PRO A 93 -1.77 17.12 -4.07
CA PRO A 93 -3.12 17.63 -4.03
C PRO A 93 -3.26 18.15 -2.62
N ASP A 94 -3.67 19.40 -2.48
CA ASP A 94 -3.90 19.96 -1.16
C ASP A 94 -4.75 18.94 -0.39
N PHE A 95 -4.26 18.52 0.78
CA PHE A 95 -4.88 17.46 1.58
C PHE A 95 -6.37 17.75 1.79
N SER A 96 -6.72 19.05 1.81
CA SER A 96 -8.08 19.57 1.77
C SER A 96 -8.95 19.00 0.64
N VAL A 97 -8.44 18.88 -0.60
CA VAL A 97 -9.17 18.39 -1.78
C VAL A 97 -9.45 16.90 -1.66
N LEU A 98 -8.48 16.11 -1.20
CA LEU A 98 -8.68 14.67 -0.96
C LEU A 98 -9.70 14.41 0.14
N VAL A 99 -9.64 15.18 1.24
CA VAL A 99 -10.61 15.11 2.33
C VAL A 99 -12.01 15.51 1.83
N ALA A 100 -12.12 16.58 1.06
CA ALA A 100 -13.39 17.03 0.49
C ALA A 100 -14.04 15.97 -0.41
N GLU A 101 -13.27 15.33 -1.28
CA GLU A 101 -13.78 14.27 -2.16
C GLU A 101 -14.19 13.01 -1.38
N CYS A 102 -13.41 12.61 -0.36
CA CYS A 102 -13.79 11.52 0.55
C CYS A 102 -15.13 11.81 1.25
N VAL A 103 -15.28 13.02 1.79
CA VAL A 103 -16.52 13.47 2.43
C VAL A 103 -17.68 13.45 1.42
N ARG A 104 -17.47 13.92 0.19
CA ARG A 104 -18.49 13.92 -0.87
C ARG A 104 -18.97 12.50 -1.19
N GLN A 105 -18.06 11.53 -1.33
CA GLN A 105 -18.42 10.12 -1.60
C GLN A 105 -19.19 9.48 -0.44
N ILE A 106 -18.77 9.75 0.81
CA ILE A 106 -19.48 9.28 2.00
C ILE A 106 -20.91 9.83 2.01
N GLN A 107 -21.07 11.13 1.74
CA GLN A 107 -22.38 11.78 1.71
C GLN A 107 -23.27 11.24 0.58
N ALA A 108 -22.71 11.01 -0.61
CA ALA A 108 -23.43 10.44 -1.75
C ALA A 108 -23.98 9.04 -1.42
N ARG A 109 -23.13 8.12 -0.92
CA ARG A 109 -23.57 6.77 -0.50
C ARG A 109 -24.65 6.83 0.58
N ARG A 110 -24.54 7.76 1.53
CA ARG A 110 -25.56 7.97 2.57
C ARG A 110 -26.88 8.48 1.99
N ARG A 111 -26.87 9.34 0.96
CA ARG A 111 -28.10 9.79 0.28
C ARG A 111 -28.74 8.63 -0.47
N GLU A 112 -27.99 7.89 -1.27
CA GLU A 112 -28.48 6.71 -2.00
C GLU A 112 -29.12 5.68 -1.06
N SER A 113 -28.47 5.39 0.07
CA SER A 113 -28.99 4.44 1.07
C SER A 113 -30.28 4.94 1.72
N ARG A 114 -30.42 6.25 1.96
CA ARG A 114 -31.66 6.85 2.51
C ARG A 114 -32.79 6.87 1.47
N SER A 115 -32.50 7.18 0.22
CA SER A 115 -33.48 7.13 -0.86
C SER A 115 -33.97 5.71 -1.12
N ALA A 116 -33.09 4.71 -1.06
CA ALA A 116 -33.45 3.30 -1.20
C ALA A 116 -34.32 2.79 -0.03
N ALA A 117 -34.16 3.34 1.18
CA ALA A 117 -35.01 3.03 2.32
C ALA A 117 -36.38 3.75 2.27
N ALA A 118 -36.45 4.93 1.65
CA ALA A 118 -37.70 5.68 1.49
C ALA A 118 -38.61 5.11 0.39
N GLY A 119 -38.06 4.52 -0.68
CA GLY A 119 -38.83 3.88 -1.75
C GLY A 119 -39.38 2.47 -1.43
N LYS A 120 -39.20 1.98 -0.20
CA LYS A 120 -39.72 0.69 0.29
C LYS A 120 -40.91 0.82 1.25
N LYS A 121 -41.48 2.03 1.38
CA LYS A 121 -42.71 2.27 2.14
C LYS A 121 -43.90 2.41 1.20
#